data_AF-A0A260Z200-F1
#
_entry.id   AF-A0A260Z200-F1
#
_cell.length_a   1.000
_cell.length_b   1.000
_cell.length_c   1.000
_cell.angle_alpha   90.00
_cell.angle_beta   90.00
_cell.angle_gamma   90.00
#
_symmetry.space_group_name_H-M   'P 1'
#
loop_
_entity.id
_entity.type
_entity.pdbx_description
1 polymer ?
#
loop_
_entity_poly.entity_id
_entity_poly.type
_entity_poly.pdbx_seq_one_letter_code
_entity_poly.pdbx_strand_id
1 'polypeptide(L)'
;MLHYQKPSIQQVLNATVTVLQKSPTHRQTRFHKMETRGRLGLTLHGAQPSTVNYSEFPLLSIHDWPAIVNSTHIEVVQIGPFTVPMDTSSKATYWVHKLEAIRSVLNYVMEIFNSEIECFDIQDDVTSSELHWIFNWMASRTTIFKSVYVNITQATIEDLNLFFQNVNVSDGLELRGSPNNSYPPYRFFQSVRHLICINDGFWLETRYLDCLNCTAIYMSKTRFSCEDMNVCLKKWKEEKAFSRLKCLFIDITDSTTFNRGLPVGLNSGTSFSKSKE
;
A
#
# COMPACT_ATOMS: atom_id res chain seq x y z
N MET A 1 27.43 38.41 -18.49
CA MET A 1 27.65 36.99 -18.12
C MET A 1 26.50 36.63 -17.17
N LEU A 2 25.44 36.00 -17.68
CA LEU A 2 24.28 35.61 -16.88
C LEU A 2 24.69 34.40 -16.03
N HIS A 3 24.80 34.57 -14.72
CA HIS A 3 24.96 33.46 -13.79
C HIS A 3 23.67 32.64 -13.78
N TYR A 4 23.66 31.52 -14.51
CA TYR A 4 22.61 30.52 -14.41
C TYR A 4 22.80 29.77 -13.09
N GLN A 5 22.05 30.15 -12.05
CA GLN A 5 21.97 29.35 -10.83
C GLN A 5 21.22 28.06 -11.16
N LYS A 6 21.90 26.91 -11.02
CA LYS A 6 21.27 25.59 -11.17
C LYS A 6 20.10 25.49 -10.19
N PRO A 7 18.91 25.05 -10.64
CA PRO A 7 17.80 24.84 -9.73
C PRO A 7 18.16 23.78 -8.69
N SER A 8 17.98 24.10 -7.41
CA SER A 8 18.02 23.08 -6.37
C SER A 8 16.86 22.09 -6.58
N ILE A 9 17.03 20.82 -6.19
CA ILE A 9 15.90 19.85 -6.17
C ILE A 9 14.67 20.44 -5.47
N GLN A 10 14.91 21.23 -4.42
CA GLN A 10 13.87 21.95 -3.72
C GLN A 10 12.98 22.78 -4.66
N GLN A 11 13.56 23.47 -5.63
CA GLN A 11 12.81 24.27 -6.60
C GLN A 11 12.02 23.39 -7.57
N VAL A 12 12.56 22.23 -7.98
CA VAL A 12 11.86 21.26 -8.86
C VAL A 12 10.67 20.62 -8.13
N LEU A 13 10.85 20.23 -6.86
CA LEU A 13 9.79 19.66 -6.04
C LEU A 13 8.74 20.71 -5.67
N ASN A 14 9.14 21.89 -5.21
CA ASN A 14 8.22 22.97 -4.85
C ASN A 14 7.39 23.46 -6.05
N ALA A 15 8.00 23.53 -7.25
CA ALA A 15 7.27 23.87 -8.47
C ALA A 15 6.22 22.80 -8.81
N THR A 16 6.56 21.52 -8.65
CA THR A 16 5.63 20.40 -8.84
C THR A 16 4.46 20.51 -7.86
N VAL A 17 4.72 20.71 -6.57
CA VAL A 17 3.68 20.83 -5.54
C VAL A 17 2.77 22.04 -5.77
N THR A 18 3.34 23.19 -6.14
CA THR A 18 2.57 24.43 -6.40
C THR A 18 1.60 24.27 -7.58
N VAL A 19 2.00 23.51 -8.61
CA VAL A 19 1.13 23.20 -9.76
C VAL A 19 0.04 22.19 -9.37
N LEU A 20 0.40 21.18 -8.58
CA LEU A 20 -0.53 20.12 -8.17
C LEU A 20 -1.59 20.61 -7.17
N GLN A 21 -1.24 21.54 -6.28
CA GLN A 21 -2.20 22.19 -5.37
C GLN A 21 -3.22 23.09 -6.08
N LYS A 22 -2.93 23.52 -7.32
CA LYS A 22 -3.79 24.42 -8.12
C LYS A 22 -4.65 23.70 -9.16
N SER A 23 -4.53 22.38 -9.32
CA SER A 23 -5.19 21.63 -10.40
C SER A 23 -6.59 21.13 -9.98
N PRO A 24 -7.65 21.31 -10.80
CA PRO A 24 -8.99 20.81 -10.48
C PRO A 24 -9.07 19.28 -10.47
N THR A 25 -9.79 18.75 -9.49
CA THR A 25 -10.03 17.32 -9.25
C THR A 25 -10.72 16.62 -10.43
N HIS A 26 -10.05 15.67 -11.07
CA HIS A 26 -10.70 14.68 -11.94
C HIS A 26 -11.21 13.51 -11.08
N ARG A 27 -12.53 13.36 -10.94
CA ARG A 27 -13.14 12.11 -10.46
C ARG A 27 -13.00 11.08 -11.57
N GLN A 28 -12.15 10.06 -11.37
CA GLN A 28 -12.24 8.80 -12.09
C GLN A 28 -12.80 7.72 -11.15
N THR A 29 -13.84 7.05 -11.62
CA THR A 29 -14.45 5.87 -11.01
C THR A 29 -13.61 4.62 -11.31
N ARG A 30 -13.07 3.98 -10.27
CA ARG A 30 -12.90 2.52 -10.14
C ARG A 30 -12.56 2.22 -8.68
N PHE A 31 -13.17 1.17 -8.12
CA PHE A 31 -13.18 0.76 -6.71
C PHE A 31 -11.80 0.40 -6.09
N HIS A 32 -10.68 0.85 -6.65
CA HIS A 32 -9.33 0.36 -6.31
C HIS A 32 -8.26 1.43 -6.09
N LYS A 33 -8.63 2.72 -5.95
CA LYS A 33 -7.67 3.75 -5.54
C LYS A 33 -8.17 4.46 -4.30
N MET A 34 -7.65 4.04 -3.15
CA MET A 34 -7.91 4.68 -1.87
C MET A 34 -7.44 6.15 -1.93
N GLU A 35 -8.20 7.08 -1.35
CA GLU A 35 -7.85 8.51 -1.39
C GLU A 35 -6.50 8.77 -0.67
N THR A 36 -5.41 8.89 -1.42
CA THR A 36 -4.10 9.34 -0.93
C THR A 36 -4.01 10.87 -0.87
N ARG A 37 -5.16 11.57 -0.93
CA ARG A 37 -5.24 13.03 -1.11
C ARG A 37 -4.36 13.79 -0.11
N GLY A 38 -3.42 14.55 -0.63
CA GLY A 38 -2.54 15.41 0.14
C GLY A 38 -1.54 14.69 1.04
N ARG A 39 -1.27 13.39 0.81
CA ARG A 39 -0.39 12.57 1.65
C ARG A 39 0.84 12.12 0.88
N LEU A 40 1.95 11.97 1.60
CA LEU A 40 3.14 11.34 1.04
C LEU A 40 3.00 9.82 1.07
N GLY A 41 3.44 9.17 0.00
CA GLY A 41 3.45 7.73 -0.10
C GLY A 41 4.68 7.19 -0.81
N LEU A 42 4.97 5.91 -0.57
CA LEU A 42 5.97 5.14 -1.29
C LEU A 42 5.28 4.04 -2.08
N THR A 43 5.54 3.97 -3.38
CA THR A 43 5.34 2.76 -4.17
C THR A 43 6.68 2.04 -4.29
N LEU A 44 6.79 0.90 -3.62
CA LEU A 44 7.99 0.06 -3.58
C LEU A 44 7.84 -1.07 -4.60
N HIS A 45 8.72 -1.07 -5.59
CA HIS A 45 8.87 -2.14 -6.57
C HIS A 45 10.18 -2.89 -6.30
N GLY A 46 10.26 -4.16 -6.71
CA GLY A 46 11.49 -4.96 -6.66
C GLY A 46 12.36 -4.85 -7.92
N ALA A 47 11.78 -5.00 -9.10
CA ALA A 47 12.48 -4.93 -10.39
C ALA A 47 12.27 -3.59 -11.11
N GLN A 48 11.14 -2.94 -10.85
CA GLN A 48 10.84 -1.62 -11.43
C GLN A 48 11.33 -0.49 -10.53
N PRO A 49 11.45 0.75 -11.07
CA PRO A 49 11.77 1.92 -10.28
C PRO A 49 10.73 2.14 -9.18
N SER A 50 11.22 2.37 -7.96
CA SER A 50 10.34 2.76 -6.85
C SER A 50 10.04 4.25 -6.92
N THR A 51 8.90 4.69 -6.41
CA THR A 51 8.48 6.10 -6.50
C THR A 51 8.02 6.64 -5.16
N VAL A 52 8.46 7.85 -4.83
CA VAL A 52 7.85 8.63 -3.75
C VAL A 52 6.83 9.57 -4.37
N ASN A 53 5.62 9.55 -3.83
CA ASN A 53 4.44 10.18 -4.38
C ASN A 53 3.88 11.21 -3.39
N TYR A 54 3.30 12.29 -3.92
CA TYR A 54 2.39 13.15 -3.17
C TYR A 54 0.99 12.98 -3.78
N SER A 55 0.09 12.38 -3.00
CA SER A 55 -1.18 11.89 -3.51
C SER A 55 -0.99 10.91 -4.66
N GLU A 56 -1.52 11.21 -5.85
CA GLU A 56 -1.41 10.36 -7.03
C GLU A 56 -0.26 10.77 -7.96
N PHE A 57 0.55 11.75 -7.56
CA PHE A 57 1.56 12.36 -8.41
C PHE A 57 2.97 11.94 -7.96
N PRO A 58 3.78 11.39 -8.88
CA PRO A 58 5.16 11.05 -8.57
C PRO A 58 6.00 12.30 -8.35
N LEU A 59 6.69 12.34 -7.21
CA LEU A 59 7.65 13.37 -6.86
C LEU A 59 9.04 13.01 -7.39
N LEU A 60 9.52 11.81 -7.03
CA LEU A 60 10.84 11.30 -7.35
C LEU A 60 10.77 9.80 -7.64
N SER A 61 11.38 9.40 -8.74
CA SER A 61 11.59 7.98 -9.08
C SER A 61 13.01 7.56 -8.72
N ILE A 62 13.15 6.34 -8.22
CA ILE A 62 14.39 5.76 -7.71
C ILE A 62 14.74 4.58 -8.61
N HIS A 63 15.82 4.73 -9.38
CA HIS A 63 16.29 3.74 -10.34
C HIS A 63 17.63 3.16 -9.88
N ASP A 64 17.82 1.87 -10.15
CA ASP A 64 19.12 1.22 -9.99
C ASP A 64 20.12 1.73 -11.04
N TRP A 65 21.40 1.76 -10.67
CA TRP A 65 22.51 2.09 -11.54
C TRP A 65 23.39 0.86 -11.81
N PRO A 66 23.83 0.62 -13.07
CA PRO A 66 23.57 1.42 -14.25
C PRO A 66 22.19 1.13 -14.89
N ALA A 67 21.32 2.13 -14.93
CA ALA A 67 20.20 2.14 -15.85
C ALA A 67 20.68 2.65 -17.22
N ILE A 68 20.07 2.19 -18.31
CA ILE A 68 20.29 2.80 -19.62
C ILE A 68 19.65 4.19 -19.58
N VAL A 69 20.46 5.24 -19.40
CA VAL A 69 20.00 6.62 -19.38
C VAL A 69 20.35 7.30 -20.70
N ASN A 70 19.40 7.32 -21.63
CA ASN A 70 19.50 8.10 -22.87
C ASN A 70 18.90 9.50 -22.68
N SER A 71 19.27 10.19 -21.61
CA SER A 71 18.76 11.54 -21.30
C SER A 71 19.85 12.59 -21.42
N THR A 72 19.55 13.68 -22.11
CA THR A 72 20.41 14.87 -22.19
C THR A 72 20.26 15.80 -20.98
N HIS A 73 19.35 15.49 -20.05
CA HIS A 73 18.96 16.33 -18.92
C HIS A 73 19.44 15.78 -17.56
N ILE A 74 20.55 15.03 -17.57
CA ILE A 74 21.15 14.49 -16.36
C ILE A 74 21.93 15.59 -15.65
N GLU A 75 21.51 15.90 -14.44
CA GLU A 75 22.23 16.76 -13.51
C GLU A 75 22.68 15.97 -12.29
N VAL A 76 23.71 16.47 -11.61
CA VAL A 76 24.15 15.93 -10.33
C VAL A 76 23.48 16.75 -9.23
N VAL A 77 22.80 16.06 -8.32
CA VAL A 77 21.95 16.65 -7.29
C VAL A 77 22.28 16.07 -5.92
N GLN A 78 22.00 16.84 -4.87
CA GLN A 78 22.21 16.42 -3.49
C GLN A 78 20.89 15.96 -2.86
N ILE A 79 20.86 14.73 -2.35
CA ILE A 79 19.73 14.13 -1.62
C ILE A 79 20.27 13.64 -0.28
N GLY A 80 19.99 14.41 0.78
CA GLY A 80 20.60 14.21 2.09
C GLY A 80 22.13 14.27 2.01
N PRO A 81 22.86 13.25 2.51
CA PRO A 81 24.32 13.22 2.44
C PRO A 81 24.86 12.71 1.10
N PHE A 82 24.00 12.31 0.16
CA PHE A 82 24.41 11.71 -1.12
C PHE A 82 24.35 12.70 -2.26
N THR A 83 25.30 12.56 -3.18
CA THR A 83 25.34 13.27 -4.45
C THR A 83 25.09 12.26 -5.57
N VAL A 84 23.98 12.39 -6.28
CA VAL A 84 23.50 11.38 -7.24
C VAL A 84 23.16 11.99 -8.60
N PRO A 85 23.26 11.23 -9.71
CA PRO A 85 22.71 11.64 -10.98
C PRO A 85 21.18 11.66 -10.93
N MET A 86 20.59 12.68 -11.55
CA MET A 86 19.15 12.83 -11.70
C MET A 86 18.81 13.31 -13.09
N ASP A 87 17.88 12.62 -13.74
CA ASP A 87 17.21 13.15 -14.91
C ASP A 87 16.12 14.13 -14.47
N THR A 88 16.36 15.41 -14.70
CA THR A 88 15.46 16.50 -14.27
C THR A 88 14.12 16.50 -15.01
N SER A 89 14.06 15.91 -16.21
CA SER A 89 12.83 15.86 -17.02
C SER A 89 11.86 14.80 -16.50
N SER A 90 12.37 13.62 -16.16
CA SER A 90 11.59 12.49 -15.64
C SER A 90 11.53 12.46 -14.11
N LYS A 91 12.32 13.29 -13.42
CA LYS A 91 12.53 13.29 -11.97
C LYS A 91 13.04 11.95 -11.44
N ALA A 92 13.81 11.25 -12.27
CA ALA A 92 14.43 9.97 -11.94
C ALA A 92 15.82 10.20 -11.34
N THR A 93 16.11 9.52 -10.23
CA THR A 93 17.40 9.52 -9.55
C THR A 93 18.02 8.14 -9.67
N TYR A 94 19.34 8.07 -9.83
CA TYR A 94 20.04 6.81 -10.14
C TYR A 94 21.02 6.42 -9.03
N TRP A 95 20.93 5.17 -8.58
CA TRP A 95 21.59 4.73 -7.35
C TRP A 95 22.22 3.35 -7.48
N VAL A 96 23.40 3.18 -6.90
CA VAL A 96 24.08 1.86 -6.87
C VAL A 96 23.40 0.90 -5.88
N HIS A 97 22.89 1.44 -4.77
CA HIS A 97 22.29 0.65 -3.70
C HIS A 97 20.84 1.10 -3.44
N LYS A 98 19.90 0.30 -3.91
CA LYS A 98 18.47 0.60 -3.88
C LYS A 98 17.89 0.91 -2.49
N LEU A 99 18.17 0.08 -1.49
CA LEU A 99 17.62 0.28 -0.14
C LEU A 99 18.18 1.55 0.51
N GLU A 100 19.44 1.87 0.24
CA GLU A 100 20.05 3.12 0.70
C GLU A 100 19.43 4.33 0.00
N ALA A 101 19.15 4.21 -1.30
CA ALA A 101 18.43 5.20 -2.08
C ALA A 101 17.04 5.48 -1.51
N ILE A 102 16.24 4.43 -1.30
CA ILE A 102 14.89 4.55 -0.75
C ILE A 102 14.94 5.25 0.61
N ARG A 103 15.79 4.78 1.53
CA ARG A 103 15.96 5.42 2.85
C ARG A 103 16.28 6.91 2.74
N SER A 104 17.21 7.27 1.87
CA SER A 104 17.70 8.65 1.72
C SER A 104 16.64 9.55 1.10
N VAL A 105 15.94 9.07 0.08
CA VAL A 105 14.86 9.81 -0.59
C VAL A 105 13.67 9.98 0.35
N LEU A 106 13.26 8.95 1.11
CA LEU A 106 12.19 9.09 2.09
C LEU A 106 12.53 10.16 3.13
N ASN A 107 13.73 10.10 3.73
CA ASN A 107 14.16 11.08 4.73
C ASN A 107 14.17 12.51 4.15
N TYR A 108 14.73 12.66 2.96
CA TYR A 108 14.80 13.95 2.28
C TYR A 108 13.43 14.53 1.95
N VAL A 109 12.51 13.72 1.41
CA VAL A 109 11.15 14.18 1.11
C VAL A 109 10.39 14.51 2.39
N MET A 110 10.51 13.70 3.44
CA MET A 110 9.85 13.99 4.72
C MET A 110 10.36 15.30 5.34
N GLU A 111 11.65 15.60 5.23
CA GLU A 111 12.26 16.86 5.68
C GLU A 111 11.70 18.05 4.90
N ILE A 112 11.66 17.96 3.57
CA ILE A 112 11.16 19.05 2.71
C ILE A 112 9.70 19.39 2.97
N PHE A 113 8.87 18.36 3.03
CA PHE A 113 7.43 18.53 3.17
C PHE A 113 7.03 18.71 4.64
N ASN A 114 7.98 18.58 5.58
CA ASN A 114 7.74 18.55 7.01
C ASN A 114 6.56 17.62 7.35
N SER A 115 6.56 16.43 6.75
CA SER A 115 5.46 15.47 6.80
C SER A 115 5.98 14.05 6.74
N GLU A 116 5.30 13.15 7.44
CA GLU A 116 5.58 11.72 7.43
C GLU A 116 5.10 11.04 6.13
N ILE A 117 5.70 9.90 5.79
CA ILE A 117 5.15 8.99 4.78
C ILE A 117 4.01 8.20 5.44
N GLU A 118 2.81 8.33 4.91
CA GLU A 118 1.60 7.74 5.50
C GLU A 118 0.99 6.62 4.65
N CYS A 119 1.42 6.49 3.40
CA CYS A 119 0.86 5.54 2.44
C CYS A 119 1.94 4.64 1.85
N PHE A 120 1.69 3.34 1.82
CA PHE A 120 2.59 2.35 1.24
C PHE A 120 1.87 1.50 0.22
N ASP A 121 2.51 1.32 -0.92
CA ASP A 121 2.11 0.43 -1.99
C ASP A 121 3.29 -0.48 -2.33
N ILE A 122 3.29 -1.67 -1.74
CA ILE A 122 4.40 -2.64 -1.81
C ILE A 122 4.02 -3.74 -2.81
N GLN A 123 4.75 -3.77 -3.91
CA GLN A 123 4.39 -4.50 -5.11
C GLN A 123 4.86 -5.97 -5.07
N ASP A 124 4.29 -6.77 -5.97
CA ASP A 124 4.47 -8.22 -6.00
C ASP A 124 5.90 -8.68 -6.30
N ASP A 125 6.70 -7.82 -6.91
CA ASP A 125 8.07 -8.10 -7.34
C ASP A 125 9.12 -7.82 -6.25
N VAL A 126 8.70 -7.30 -5.09
CA VAL A 126 9.57 -7.00 -3.95
C VAL A 126 10.13 -8.28 -3.33
N THR A 127 11.43 -8.28 -3.08
CA THR A 127 12.15 -9.43 -2.49
C THR A 127 11.94 -9.51 -0.97
N SER A 128 12.20 -10.68 -0.39
CA SER A 128 12.12 -10.88 1.07
C SER A 128 13.02 -9.92 1.86
N SER A 129 14.23 -9.61 1.37
CA SER A 129 15.12 -8.65 2.05
C SER A 129 14.60 -7.22 2.01
N GLU A 130 13.92 -6.83 0.93
CA GLU A 130 13.27 -5.53 0.81
C GLU A 130 12.02 -5.43 1.69
N LEU A 131 11.22 -6.50 1.79
CA LEU A 131 10.11 -6.62 2.73
C LEU A 131 10.58 -6.49 4.18
N HIS A 132 11.63 -7.25 4.54
CA HIS A 132 12.24 -7.18 5.86
C HIS A 132 12.69 -5.75 6.19
N TRP A 133 13.36 -5.10 5.24
CA TRP A 133 13.82 -3.73 5.41
C TRP A 133 12.65 -2.75 5.61
N ILE A 134 11.63 -2.78 4.76
CA ILE A 134 10.53 -1.82 4.84
C ILE A 134 9.67 -2.04 6.09
N PHE A 135 9.44 -3.29 6.50
CA PHE A 135 8.70 -3.56 7.73
C PHE A 135 9.46 -3.14 8.98
N ASN A 136 10.79 -3.32 9.02
CA ASN A 136 11.61 -2.76 10.10
C ASN A 136 11.56 -1.24 10.12
N TRP A 137 11.66 -0.61 8.94
CA TRP A 137 11.54 0.83 8.83
C TRP A 137 10.18 1.31 9.36
N MET A 138 9.07 0.69 8.94
CA MET A 138 7.72 1.03 9.39
C MET A 138 7.54 0.82 10.91
N ALA A 139 7.99 -0.33 11.42
CA ALA A 139 7.91 -0.69 12.84
C ALA A 139 8.74 0.24 13.76
N SER A 140 9.81 0.84 13.23
CA SER A 140 10.62 1.81 13.97
C SER A 140 9.94 3.17 14.14
N ARG A 141 8.79 3.41 13.49
CA ARG A 141 8.06 4.68 13.55
C ARG A 141 6.91 4.59 14.55
N THR A 142 6.60 5.74 15.16
CA THR A 142 5.36 5.93 15.95
C THR A 142 4.17 6.31 15.07
N THR A 143 4.37 6.39 13.76
CA THR A 143 3.37 6.78 12.75
C THR A 143 2.25 5.75 12.67
N ILE A 144 1.01 6.23 12.68
CA ILE A 144 -0.15 5.41 12.32
C ILE A 144 -0.37 5.59 10.82
N PHE A 145 0.03 4.60 10.04
CA PHE A 145 -0.10 4.65 8.59
C PHE A 145 -1.57 4.75 8.19
N LYS A 146 -1.82 5.51 7.13
CA LYS A 146 -3.16 5.66 6.59
C LYS A 146 -3.49 4.45 5.74
N SER A 147 -2.64 4.18 4.76
CA SER A 147 -2.86 3.13 3.76
C SER A 147 -1.66 2.22 3.66
N VAL A 148 -1.89 0.91 3.65
CA VAL A 148 -0.85 -0.06 3.30
C VAL A 148 -1.46 -1.09 2.36
N TYR A 149 -0.90 -1.18 1.15
CA TYR A 149 -1.07 -2.30 0.24
C TYR A 149 0.22 -3.12 0.25
N VAL A 150 0.11 -4.42 0.49
CA VAL A 150 1.28 -5.30 0.48
C VAL A 150 0.93 -6.71 0.03
N ASN A 151 1.77 -7.23 -0.87
CA ASN A 151 1.83 -8.65 -1.16
C ASN A 151 2.78 -9.34 -0.17
N ILE A 152 2.21 -10.20 0.68
CA ILE A 152 2.93 -10.92 1.73
C ILE A 152 3.45 -12.29 1.31
N THR A 153 3.32 -12.66 0.04
CA THR A 153 3.71 -14.00 -0.45
C THR A 153 5.20 -14.29 -0.25
N GLN A 154 6.05 -13.26 -0.40
CA GLN A 154 7.50 -13.37 -0.21
C GLN A 154 7.96 -13.07 1.22
N ALA A 155 7.03 -12.74 2.13
CA ALA A 155 7.36 -12.39 3.50
C ALA A 155 7.70 -13.65 4.31
N THR A 156 8.75 -13.57 5.13
CA THR A 156 9.05 -14.60 6.11
C THR A 156 8.10 -14.52 7.32
N ILE A 157 8.10 -15.55 8.16
CA ILE A 157 7.37 -15.53 9.43
C ILE A 157 7.79 -14.34 10.31
N GLU A 158 9.09 -14.00 10.31
CA GLU A 158 9.63 -12.88 11.06
C GLU A 158 9.10 -11.55 10.52
N ASP A 159 9.12 -11.36 9.20
CA ASP A 159 8.61 -10.16 8.54
C ASP A 159 7.14 -9.92 8.88
N LEU A 160 6.33 -10.99 8.89
CA LEU A 160 4.91 -10.91 9.18
C LEU A 160 4.63 -10.67 10.65
N ASN A 161 5.39 -11.29 11.55
CA ASN A 161 5.30 -10.99 12.98
C ASN A 161 5.60 -9.51 13.23
N LEU A 162 6.67 -8.99 12.62
CA LEU A 162 7.05 -7.59 12.73
C LEU A 162 5.95 -6.67 12.19
N PHE A 163 5.42 -6.97 11.00
CA PHE A 163 4.34 -6.18 10.41
C PHE A 163 3.08 -6.20 11.29
N PHE A 164 2.56 -7.38 11.64
CA PHE A 164 1.30 -7.50 12.36
C PHE A 164 1.35 -7.02 13.81
N GLN A 165 2.52 -7.02 14.46
CA GLN A 165 2.67 -6.59 15.85
C GLN A 165 3.05 -5.12 15.99
N ASN A 166 3.80 -4.56 15.05
CA ASN A 166 4.41 -3.24 15.20
C ASN A 166 3.90 -2.18 14.22
N VAL A 167 3.24 -2.58 13.12
CA VAL A 167 2.72 -1.64 12.13
C VAL A 167 1.24 -1.33 12.39
N ASN A 168 0.93 -0.06 12.62
CA ASN A 168 -0.43 0.41 12.85
C ASN A 168 -1.02 1.05 11.58
N VAL A 169 -2.19 0.57 11.18
CA VAL A 169 -2.91 1.08 9.99
C VAL A 169 -4.31 1.56 10.39
N SER A 170 -4.72 2.75 9.94
CA SER A 170 -5.96 3.41 10.39
C SER A 170 -7.05 3.55 9.33
N ASP A 171 -6.68 3.72 8.06
CA ASP A 171 -7.65 4.10 7.03
C ASP A 171 -7.95 2.89 6.14
N GLY A 172 -6.95 2.33 5.47
CA GLY A 172 -7.14 1.15 4.65
C GLY A 172 -5.94 0.21 4.59
N LEU A 173 -6.26 -1.06 4.50
CA LEU A 173 -5.31 -2.15 4.51
C LEU A 173 -5.68 -3.13 3.40
N GLU A 174 -4.72 -3.41 2.54
CA GLU A 174 -4.82 -4.47 1.55
C GLU A 174 -3.68 -5.47 1.74
N LEU A 175 -4.05 -6.73 1.97
CA LEU A 175 -3.13 -7.85 2.11
C LEU A 175 -3.38 -8.83 0.97
N ARG A 176 -2.33 -9.19 0.24
CA ARG A 176 -2.38 -10.23 -0.80
C ARG A 176 -1.44 -11.38 -0.46
N GLY A 177 -1.95 -12.60 -0.55
CA GLY A 177 -1.19 -13.81 -0.26
C GLY A 177 -1.47 -14.37 1.13
N SER A 178 -0.64 -15.32 1.54
CA SER A 178 -0.84 -16.11 2.75
C SER A 178 0.33 -15.95 3.72
N PRO A 179 0.06 -15.78 5.02
CA PRO A 179 1.10 -15.44 5.98
C PRO A 179 1.96 -16.62 6.48
N ASN A 180 2.05 -17.73 5.74
CA ASN A 180 2.94 -18.88 6.04
C ASN A 180 3.09 -19.22 7.55
N ASN A 181 1.96 -19.46 8.24
CA ASN A 181 1.86 -19.77 9.68
C ASN A 181 2.08 -18.61 10.69
N SER A 182 2.25 -17.36 10.25
CA SER A 182 2.28 -16.17 11.10
C SER A 182 0.95 -15.41 11.06
N TYR A 183 0.03 -15.71 11.97
CA TYR A 183 -1.31 -15.11 11.91
C TYR A 183 -1.35 -13.72 12.57
N PRO A 184 -2.11 -12.75 12.03
CA PRO A 184 -2.32 -11.47 12.68
C PRO A 184 -2.94 -11.65 14.09
N PRO A 185 -2.57 -10.80 15.07
CA PRO A 185 -3.28 -10.75 16.34
C PRO A 185 -4.79 -10.51 16.12
N TYR A 186 -5.63 -11.06 16.99
CA TYR A 186 -7.10 -10.99 16.87
C TYR A 186 -7.63 -9.57 16.58
N ARG A 187 -7.02 -8.54 17.18
CA ARG A 187 -7.45 -7.13 17.07
C ARG A 187 -6.72 -6.33 16.00
N PHE A 188 -5.86 -6.96 15.19
CA PHE A 188 -5.05 -6.26 14.18
C PHE A 188 -5.89 -5.38 13.24
N PHE A 189 -7.04 -5.89 12.80
CA PHE A 189 -7.93 -5.17 11.89
C PHE A 189 -8.79 -4.08 12.55
N GLN A 190 -8.83 -4.00 13.88
CA GLN A 190 -9.79 -3.18 14.62
C GLN A 190 -9.57 -1.66 14.42
N SER A 191 -8.34 -1.25 14.11
CA SER A 191 -7.96 0.14 13.87
C SER A 191 -8.35 0.64 12.49
N VAL A 192 -8.50 -0.25 11.50
CA VAL A 192 -8.77 0.10 10.10
C VAL A 192 -10.24 0.52 9.94
N ARG A 193 -10.48 1.73 9.41
CA ARG A 193 -11.81 2.36 9.43
C ARG A 193 -12.51 2.41 8.08
N HIS A 194 -11.77 2.47 6.99
CA HIS A 194 -12.34 2.67 5.67
C HIS A 194 -12.39 1.38 4.88
N LEU A 195 -11.24 0.77 4.60
CA LEU A 195 -11.14 -0.36 3.67
C LEU A 195 -10.30 -1.50 4.25
N ILE A 196 -10.86 -2.71 4.25
CA ILE A 196 -10.07 -3.93 4.43
C ILE A 196 -10.23 -4.75 3.16
N CYS A 197 -9.12 -5.02 2.47
CA CYS A 197 -9.05 -5.88 1.30
C CYS A 197 -8.11 -7.06 1.60
N ILE A 198 -8.58 -8.29 1.46
CA ILE A 198 -7.76 -9.49 1.70
C ILE A 198 -7.90 -10.42 0.50
N ASN A 199 -6.82 -10.55 -0.25
CA ASN A 199 -6.69 -11.47 -1.37
C ASN A 199 -5.97 -12.74 -0.92
N ASP A 200 -6.48 -13.90 -1.30
CA ASP A 200 -6.02 -15.21 -0.82
C ASP A 200 -6.29 -15.44 0.68
N GLY A 201 -7.47 -15.04 1.15
CA GLY A 201 -7.89 -15.08 2.57
C GLY A 201 -8.24 -16.47 3.13
N PHE A 202 -7.73 -17.56 2.56
CA PHE A 202 -8.04 -18.92 3.02
C PHE A 202 -7.53 -19.22 4.43
N TRP A 203 -6.59 -18.40 4.90
CA TRP A 203 -5.97 -18.48 6.23
C TRP A 203 -6.77 -17.72 7.29
N LEU A 204 -7.79 -16.94 6.91
CA LEU A 204 -8.62 -16.21 7.86
C LEU A 204 -9.54 -17.16 8.62
N GLU A 205 -9.51 -17.04 9.94
CA GLU A 205 -10.47 -17.66 10.84
C GLU A 205 -11.72 -16.79 11.01
N THR A 206 -12.88 -17.42 11.23
CA THR A 206 -14.18 -16.75 11.41
C THR A 206 -14.17 -15.74 12.56
N ARG A 207 -13.33 -15.97 13.58
CA ARG A 207 -13.15 -15.04 14.70
C ARG A 207 -12.74 -13.64 14.23
N TYR A 208 -11.96 -13.49 13.15
CA TYR A 208 -11.53 -12.18 12.69
C TYR A 208 -12.69 -11.33 12.18
N LEU A 209 -13.80 -11.94 11.74
CA LEU A 209 -14.98 -11.24 11.25
C LEU A 209 -15.57 -10.29 12.29
N ASP A 210 -15.50 -10.67 13.58
CA ASP A 210 -16.00 -9.83 14.68
C ASP A 210 -15.18 -8.54 14.88
N CYS A 211 -13.96 -8.49 14.34
CA CYS A 211 -13.07 -7.33 14.43
C CYS A 211 -13.13 -6.39 13.21
N LEU A 212 -13.83 -6.78 12.14
CA LEU A 212 -13.88 -6.01 10.90
C LEU A 212 -14.93 -4.89 10.98
N ASN A 213 -14.66 -3.84 11.74
CA ASN A 213 -15.55 -2.66 11.83
C ASN A 213 -15.06 -1.51 10.96
N CYS A 214 -15.06 -1.70 9.64
CA CYS A 214 -14.72 -0.70 8.64
C CYS A 214 -15.89 -0.41 7.68
N THR A 215 -15.68 0.51 6.74
CA THR A 215 -16.73 0.96 5.80
C THR A 215 -16.94 -0.01 4.65
N ALA A 216 -15.86 -0.57 4.13
CA ALA A 216 -15.86 -1.51 3.02
C ALA A 216 -14.93 -2.70 3.32
N ILE A 217 -15.44 -3.90 3.09
CA ILE A 217 -14.69 -5.15 3.25
C ILE A 217 -14.75 -5.90 1.92
N TYR A 218 -13.58 -6.26 1.41
CA TYR A 218 -13.40 -7.14 0.26
C TYR A 218 -12.51 -8.29 0.68
N MET A 219 -13.02 -9.52 0.59
CA MET A 219 -12.21 -10.71 0.85
C MET A 219 -12.40 -11.71 -0.28
N SER A 220 -11.31 -12.27 -0.78
CA SER A 220 -11.36 -13.29 -1.82
C SER A 220 -10.68 -14.58 -1.37
N LYS A 221 -11.16 -15.69 -1.94
CA LYS A 221 -10.68 -17.05 -1.67
C LYS A 221 -10.67 -17.41 -0.18
N THR A 222 -11.71 -17.01 0.54
CA THR A 222 -11.86 -17.36 1.96
C THR A 222 -12.32 -18.81 2.14
N ARG A 223 -12.22 -19.32 3.37
CA ARG A 223 -12.80 -20.61 3.81
C ARG A 223 -14.13 -20.42 4.54
N PHE A 224 -14.70 -19.23 4.54
CA PHE A 224 -15.97 -18.96 5.23
C PHE A 224 -17.09 -19.73 4.57
N SER A 225 -17.87 -20.44 5.37
CA SER A 225 -19.07 -21.13 4.90
C SER A 225 -20.24 -20.14 4.77
N CYS A 226 -21.30 -20.58 4.07
CA CYS A 226 -22.56 -19.85 4.06
C CYS A 226 -23.12 -19.64 5.47
N GLU A 227 -22.87 -20.57 6.40
CA GLU A 227 -23.32 -20.45 7.79
C GLU A 227 -22.58 -19.33 8.54
N ASP A 228 -21.26 -19.24 8.37
CA ASP A 228 -20.46 -18.16 8.95
C ASP A 228 -20.93 -16.79 8.44
N MET A 229 -21.26 -16.72 7.15
CA MET A 229 -21.80 -15.53 6.51
C MET A 229 -23.19 -15.17 7.03
N ASN A 230 -24.08 -16.15 7.20
CA ASN A 230 -25.40 -15.93 7.78
C ASN A 230 -25.32 -15.34 9.18
N VAL A 231 -24.39 -15.83 10.02
CA VAL A 231 -24.15 -15.29 11.36
C VAL A 231 -23.68 -13.84 11.28
N CYS A 232 -22.76 -13.51 10.38
CA CYS A 232 -22.25 -12.14 10.20
C CYS A 232 -23.35 -11.18 9.73
N LEU A 233 -24.13 -11.59 8.72
CA LEU A 233 -25.23 -10.79 8.18
C LEU A 233 -26.33 -10.59 9.22
N LYS A 234 -26.63 -11.60 10.04
CA LYS A 234 -27.59 -11.47 11.15
C LYS A 234 -27.09 -10.45 12.19
N LYS A 235 -25.83 -10.54 12.60
CA LYS A 235 -25.21 -9.56 13.52
C LYS A 235 -25.24 -8.14 12.94
N TRP A 236 -24.99 -7.98 11.64
CA TRP A 236 -25.06 -6.69 10.95
C TRP A 236 -26.48 -6.15 10.86
N LYS A 237 -27.45 -7.00 10.51
CA LYS A 237 -28.88 -6.64 10.43
C LYS A 237 -29.44 -6.22 11.78
N GLU A 238 -29.00 -6.87 12.86
CA GLU A 238 -29.38 -6.56 14.24
C GLU A 238 -28.57 -5.39 14.84
N GLU A 239 -27.71 -4.74 14.05
CA GLU A 239 -26.83 -3.63 14.47
C GLU A 239 -25.88 -3.96 15.63
N LYS A 240 -25.63 -5.26 15.85
CA LYS A 240 -24.72 -5.76 16.91
C LYS A 240 -23.26 -5.77 16.48
N ALA A 241 -22.98 -5.75 15.18
CA ALA A 241 -21.64 -5.69 14.61
C ALA A 241 -21.65 -4.86 13.31
N PHE A 242 -20.46 -4.53 12.79
CA PHE A 242 -20.29 -3.88 11.49
C PHE A 242 -21.02 -2.53 11.37
N SER A 243 -21.01 -1.71 12.44
CA SER A 243 -21.78 -0.46 12.49
C SER A 243 -21.37 0.58 11.45
N ARG A 244 -20.14 0.45 10.91
CA ARG A 244 -19.60 1.31 9.84
C ARG A 244 -19.82 0.75 8.44
N LEU A 245 -20.16 -0.53 8.31
CA LEU A 245 -20.16 -1.25 7.05
C LEU A 245 -21.24 -0.73 6.10
N LYS A 246 -20.80 -0.35 4.91
CA LYS A 246 -21.65 0.07 3.77
C LYS A 246 -21.59 -0.95 2.64
N CYS A 247 -20.44 -1.59 2.45
CA CYS A 247 -20.20 -2.54 1.37
C CYS A 247 -19.43 -3.77 1.89
N LEU A 248 -19.94 -4.95 1.57
CA LEU A 248 -19.32 -6.23 1.88
C LEU A 248 -19.28 -7.08 0.62
N PHE A 249 -18.10 -7.53 0.24
CA PHE A 249 -17.90 -8.48 -0.84
C PHE A 249 -17.01 -9.61 -0.34
N ILE A 250 -17.53 -10.83 -0.35
CA ILE A 250 -16.78 -12.02 0.04
C ILE A 250 -16.93 -13.07 -1.05
N ASP A 251 -15.80 -13.43 -1.66
CA ASP A 251 -15.68 -14.55 -2.57
C ASP A 251 -15.27 -15.79 -1.78
N ILE A 252 -16.13 -16.80 -1.79
CA ILE A 252 -15.97 -18.05 -1.05
C ILE A 252 -15.36 -19.07 -2.01
N THR A 253 -14.27 -19.73 -1.61
CA THR A 253 -13.76 -20.86 -2.40
C THR A 253 -14.61 -22.09 -2.10
N ASP A 254 -15.37 -22.57 -3.08
CA ASP A 254 -16.08 -23.83 -2.93
C ASP A 254 -15.05 -24.98 -2.89
N SER A 255 -14.95 -25.67 -1.75
CA SER A 255 -13.97 -26.74 -1.49
C SER A 255 -14.09 -27.94 -2.46
N THR A 256 -15.17 -28.01 -3.23
CA THR A 256 -15.41 -29.03 -4.27
C THR A 256 -14.52 -28.88 -5.50
N THR A 257 -13.93 -27.70 -5.74
CA THR A 257 -13.06 -27.45 -6.92
C THR A 257 -11.59 -27.80 -6.70
N PHE A 258 -11.11 -27.90 -5.45
CA PHE A 258 -9.70 -28.22 -5.18
C PHE A 258 -9.36 -29.70 -5.38
N ASN A 259 -10.35 -30.60 -5.26
CA ASN A 259 -10.14 -32.05 -5.34
C ASN A 259 -10.41 -32.68 -6.72
N ARG A 260 -10.84 -31.90 -7.71
CA ARG A 260 -11.03 -32.36 -9.08
C ARG A 260 -10.26 -31.40 -9.97
N GLY A 261 -9.13 -31.81 -10.53
CA GLY A 261 -8.30 -31.02 -11.44
C GLY A 261 -9.01 -30.63 -12.74
N LEU A 262 -10.08 -29.86 -12.63
CA LEU A 262 -10.88 -29.30 -13.70
C LEU A 262 -10.62 -27.78 -13.78
N PRO A 263 -10.72 -27.20 -14.98
CA PRO A 263 -10.29 -25.83 -15.24
C PRO A 263 -11.12 -24.81 -14.45
N VAL A 264 -10.43 -23.77 -13.99
CA VAL A 264 -10.95 -22.59 -13.27
C VAL A 264 -12.19 -22.04 -13.99
N GLY A 265 -13.33 -22.11 -13.32
CA GLY A 265 -14.57 -21.52 -13.83
C GLY A 265 -15.79 -21.94 -13.05
N LEU A 266 -15.99 -21.33 -11.87
CA LEU A 266 -17.28 -21.01 -11.24
C LEU A 266 -16.99 -20.39 -9.87
N ASN A 267 -16.77 -19.08 -9.83
CA ASN A 267 -16.70 -18.33 -8.58
C ASN A 267 -18.12 -17.89 -8.20
N SER A 268 -18.58 -18.27 -7.00
CA SER A 268 -19.83 -17.82 -6.40
C SER A 268 -19.56 -16.66 -5.44
N GLY A 269 -19.20 -15.50 -5.99
CA GLY A 269 -19.03 -14.28 -5.20
C GLY A 269 -20.38 -13.80 -4.65
N THR A 270 -20.46 -13.55 -3.34
CA THR A 270 -21.66 -12.95 -2.74
C THR A 270 -21.37 -11.48 -2.37
N SER A 271 -22.19 -10.57 -2.85
CA SER A 271 -22.07 -9.12 -2.60
C SER A 271 -23.28 -8.61 -1.83
N PHE A 272 -23.02 -7.81 -0.79
CA PHE A 272 -24.04 -7.13 -0.01
C PHE A 272 -23.72 -5.64 0.09
N SER A 273 -24.74 -4.80 -0.06
CA SER A 273 -24.64 -3.36 0.17
C SER A 273 -25.86 -2.89 0.96
N LYS A 274 -25.67 -1.89 1.81
CA LYS A 274 -26.75 -1.18 2.51
C LYS A 274 -26.58 0.31 2.25
N SER A 275 -27.52 0.90 1.54
CA SER A 275 -27.68 2.36 1.52
C SER A 275 -28.39 2.78 2.79
N LYS A 276 -27.82 3.74 3.54
CA LYS A 276 -28.63 4.52 4.48
C LYS A 276 -29.35 5.58 3.65
N GLU A 277 -30.68 5.54 3.66
CA GLU A 277 -31.53 6.68 3.27
C GLU A 277 -31.27 7.88 4.18
#